data_AF-A0A2E1Y743-F1
#
_entry.id   AF-A0A2E1Y743-F1
#
_cell.length_a   1.000
_cell.length_b   1.000
_cell.length_c   1.000
_cell.angle_alpha   90.00
_cell.angle_beta   90.00
_cell.angle_gamma   90.00
#
_symmetry.space_group_name_H-M   'P 1'
#
loop_
_entity.id
_entity.type
_entity.pdbx_description
1 polymer ?
#
loop_
_entity_poly.entity_id
_entity_poly.type
_entity_poly.pdbx_seq_one_letter_code
_entity_poly.pdbx_strand_id
1 'polypeptide(L)'
;MAAKDVKFSRDAREGIQRGVDTLANAVKVTLGPKGRNVVIDKSFGAPRITKDGVTVAKEIELKDKFENMGAQMLKEVASKSNDAAGDGTTTATVLAQSIVTEGMKSVAAGMNPMDLKRGIDLAVEKVVADLKGRSKDVSGSGEIAQVGIISANGDREVGEKIAEAMEKVGKEGVITVDESKGLEFELETVEGMQFDRGYLSPYFITNPDKMTVELENPYILIHEKKLSNLQAMLPVLEAAVQSGRPLLIIAEDIEGEALATLVVNKLRGGLKVAAVKAP
;
A
#
# COMPACT_ATOMS: atom_id res chain seq x y z
N MET A 1 18.03 13.85 -25.81
CA MET A 1 16.71 13.88 -25.11
C MET A 1 15.64 13.48 -26.12
N ALA A 2 14.66 12.66 -25.72
CA ALA A 2 13.53 12.35 -26.60
C ALA A 2 12.64 13.59 -26.78
N ALA A 3 12.10 13.77 -27.99
CA ALA A 3 11.14 14.84 -28.29
C ALA A 3 9.90 14.74 -27.36
N LYS A 4 9.31 15.89 -27.02
CA LYS A 4 8.17 16.00 -26.10
C LYS A 4 6.95 16.49 -26.86
N ASP A 5 5.82 15.84 -26.60
CA ASP A 5 4.50 16.30 -27.05
C ASP A 5 3.90 17.20 -25.96
N VAL A 6 3.38 18.36 -26.35
CA VAL A 6 2.90 19.41 -25.44
C VAL A 6 1.52 19.86 -25.88
N LYS A 7 0.51 19.66 -25.02
CA LYS A 7 -0.87 20.12 -25.21
C LYS A 7 -1.19 21.22 -24.20
N PHE A 8 -2.10 22.12 -24.58
CA PHE A 8 -2.49 23.26 -23.77
C PHE A 8 -3.99 23.31 -23.52
N SER A 9 -4.38 24.04 -22.48
CA SER A 9 -5.76 24.48 -22.24
C SER A 9 -6.79 23.35 -22.30
N ARG A 10 -7.73 23.41 -23.26
CA ARG A 10 -8.86 22.49 -23.35
C ARG A 10 -8.42 21.08 -23.72
N ASP A 11 -7.58 20.95 -24.75
CA ASP A 11 -7.15 19.64 -25.27
C ASP A 11 -6.38 18.83 -24.23
N ALA A 12 -5.55 19.49 -23.42
CA ALA A 12 -4.85 18.86 -22.30
C ALA A 12 -5.83 18.41 -21.21
N ARG A 13 -6.78 19.26 -20.83
CA ARG A 13 -7.77 18.98 -19.77
C ARG A 13 -8.72 17.85 -20.15
N GLU A 14 -9.21 17.83 -21.38
CA GLU A 14 -10.09 16.75 -21.86
C GLU A 14 -9.36 15.40 -21.89
N GLY A 15 -8.09 15.37 -22.29
CA GLY A 15 -7.26 14.17 -22.20
C GLY A 15 -7.11 13.67 -20.76
N ILE A 16 -6.73 14.55 -19.84
CA ILE A 16 -6.62 14.21 -18.42
C ILE A 16 -7.96 13.72 -17.86
N GLN A 17 -9.06 14.40 -18.18
CA GLN A 17 -10.40 14.04 -17.70
C GLN A 17 -10.82 12.65 -18.19
N ARG A 18 -10.59 12.30 -19.46
CA ARG A 18 -10.88 10.94 -19.95
C ARG A 18 -10.08 9.87 -19.20
N GLY A 19 -8.83 10.18 -18.84
CA GLY A 19 -7.99 9.32 -18.01
C GLY A 19 -8.55 9.08 -16.61
N VAL A 20 -8.90 10.18 -15.93
CA VAL A 20 -9.56 10.18 -14.61
C VAL A 20 -10.85 9.38 -14.67
N ASP A 21 -11.69 9.63 -15.67
CA ASP A 21 -12.98 8.94 -15.84
C ASP A 21 -12.80 7.45 -16.10
N THR A 22 -11.83 7.06 -16.93
CA THR A 22 -11.56 5.64 -17.21
C THR A 22 -11.17 4.89 -15.93
N LEU A 23 -10.25 5.44 -15.14
CA LEU A 23 -9.84 4.83 -13.87
C LEU A 23 -10.99 4.80 -12.86
N ALA A 24 -11.67 5.93 -12.67
CA ALA A 24 -12.76 6.03 -11.70
C ALA A 24 -13.94 5.14 -12.04
N ASN A 25 -14.30 5.02 -13.33
CA ASN A 25 -15.41 4.18 -13.76
C ASN A 25 -15.13 2.69 -13.55
N ALA A 26 -13.87 2.25 -13.68
CA ALA A 26 -13.46 0.88 -13.38
C ALA A 26 -13.41 0.59 -11.87
N VAL A 27 -13.01 1.57 -11.06
CA VAL A 27 -12.89 1.40 -9.60
C VAL A 27 -14.26 1.53 -8.91
N LYS A 28 -15.09 2.50 -9.29
CA LYS A 28 -16.34 2.81 -8.57
C LYS A 28 -17.38 1.68 -8.56
N VAL A 29 -17.30 0.72 -9.48
CA VAL A 29 -18.22 -0.43 -9.50
C VAL A 29 -17.99 -1.37 -8.32
N THR A 30 -16.84 -1.29 -7.65
CA THR A 30 -16.52 -2.10 -6.47
C THR A 30 -17.02 -1.49 -5.15
N LEU A 31 -17.58 -0.28 -5.18
CA LEU A 31 -17.95 0.46 -3.98
C LEU A 31 -19.11 -0.20 -3.21
N GLY A 32 -18.88 -0.43 -1.91
CA GLY A 32 -19.90 -0.83 -0.94
C GLY A 32 -20.30 -2.32 -1.01
N PRO A 33 -21.29 -2.75 -0.21
CA PRO A 33 -21.64 -4.16 -0.05
C PRO A 33 -22.22 -4.81 -1.31
N LYS A 34 -22.76 -3.98 -2.22
CA LYS A 34 -23.26 -4.40 -3.54
C LYS A 34 -22.24 -4.15 -4.66
N GLY A 35 -20.98 -3.90 -4.30
CA GLY A 35 -19.87 -3.80 -5.21
C GLY A 35 -19.76 -5.05 -6.09
N ARG A 36 -19.53 -4.83 -7.38
CA ARG A 36 -19.36 -5.87 -8.38
C ARG A 36 -17.89 -6.27 -8.49
N ASN A 37 -17.67 -7.51 -8.92
CA ASN A 37 -16.34 -8.00 -9.20
C ASN A 37 -15.77 -7.33 -10.46
N VAL A 38 -14.49 -7.00 -10.41
CA VAL A 38 -13.68 -6.63 -11.56
C VAL A 38 -12.77 -7.80 -11.88
N VAL A 39 -12.70 -8.17 -13.15
CA VAL A 39 -11.85 -9.24 -13.66
C VAL A 39 -10.62 -8.61 -14.29
N ILE A 40 -9.45 -9.03 -13.83
CA ILE A 40 -8.15 -8.50 -14.24
C ILE A 40 -7.37 -9.65 -14.88
N ASP A 41 -6.92 -9.42 -16.11
CA ASP A 41 -6.12 -10.40 -16.83
C ASP A 41 -4.75 -10.59 -16.16
N LYS A 42 -4.21 -11.81 -16.27
CA LYS A 42 -2.87 -12.15 -15.81
C LYS A 42 -2.12 -12.78 -16.97
N SER A 43 -0.86 -12.40 -17.18
CA SER A 43 -0.05 -12.95 -18.27
C SER A 43 0.11 -14.48 -18.22
N PHE A 44 -0.07 -15.07 -17.03
CA PHE A 44 -0.06 -16.51 -16.82
C PHE A 44 -1.12 -16.92 -15.79
N GLY A 45 -1.79 -18.04 -16.04
CA GLY A 45 -2.78 -18.63 -15.13
C GLY A 45 -4.20 -18.07 -15.30
N ALA A 46 -5.01 -18.23 -14.25
CA ALA A 46 -6.38 -17.74 -14.23
C ALA A 46 -6.44 -16.23 -13.97
N PRO A 47 -7.44 -15.51 -14.50
CA PRO A 47 -7.61 -14.08 -14.23
C PRO A 47 -7.89 -13.83 -12.75
N ARG A 48 -7.47 -12.66 -12.26
CA ARG A 48 -7.76 -12.23 -10.89
C ARG A 48 -9.15 -11.62 -10.83
N ILE A 49 -9.98 -12.11 -9.93
CA ILE A 49 -11.30 -11.54 -9.65
C ILE A 49 -11.19 -10.79 -8.32
N THR A 50 -11.54 -9.51 -8.29
CA THR A 50 -11.40 -8.69 -7.09
C THR A 50 -12.54 -7.67 -6.94
N LYS A 51 -12.82 -7.30 -5.69
CA LYS A 51 -13.62 -6.12 -5.31
C LYS A 51 -12.77 -5.03 -4.65
N ASP A 52 -11.46 -5.21 -4.58
CA ASP A 52 -10.57 -4.22 -4.03
C ASP A 52 -10.27 -3.12 -5.06
N GLY A 53 -10.71 -1.89 -4.75
CA GLY A 53 -10.48 -0.72 -5.59
C GLY A 53 -9.01 -0.36 -5.76
N VAL A 54 -8.14 -0.65 -4.78
CA VAL A 54 -6.70 -0.39 -4.88
C VAL A 54 -6.06 -1.30 -5.92
N THR A 55 -6.36 -2.60 -5.84
CA THR A 55 -5.91 -3.57 -6.82
C THR A 55 -6.37 -3.18 -8.22
N VAL A 56 -7.65 -2.79 -8.39
CA VAL A 56 -8.16 -2.34 -9.71
C VAL A 56 -7.44 -1.09 -10.20
N ALA A 57 -7.25 -0.08 -9.35
CA ALA A 57 -6.57 1.16 -9.72
C ALA A 57 -5.09 0.91 -10.11
N LYS A 58 -4.42 -0.05 -9.47
CA LYS A 58 -3.01 -0.36 -9.75
C LYS A 58 -2.79 -0.89 -11.16
N GLU A 59 -3.73 -1.65 -11.69
CA GLU A 59 -3.66 -2.34 -12.99
C GLU A 59 -4.07 -1.46 -14.19
N ILE A 60 -4.55 -0.23 -13.93
CA ILE A 60 -4.98 0.67 -14.98
C ILE A 60 -3.79 1.50 -15.49
N GLU A 61 -3.39 1.21 -16.72
CA GLU A 61 -2.44 2.00 -17.50
C GLU A 61 -3.02 2.24 -18.90
N LEU A 62 -3.00 3.49 -19.34
CA LEU A 62 -3.61 3.89 -20.61
C LEU A 62 -2.56 4.13 -21.69
N LYS A 63 -2.90 3.77 -22.93
CA LYS A 63 -2.00 3.91 -24.09
C LYS A 63 -1.75 5.37 -24.46
N ASP A 64 -2.78 6.22 -24.39
CA ASP A 64 -2.62 7.66 -24.60
C ASP A 64 -1.91 8.28 -23.38
N LYS A 65 -0.83 9.03 -23.63
CA LYS A 65 -0.01 9.58 -22.54
C LYS A 65 -0.74 10.64 -21.72
N PHE A 66 -1.64 11.42 -22.31
CA PHE A 66 -2.38 12.46 -21.59
C PHE A 66 -3.49 11.86 -20.73
N GLU A 67 -4.19 10.86 -21.25
CA GLU A 67 -5.14 10.08 -20.47
C GLU A 67 -4.42 9.32 -19.35
N ASN A 68 -3.29 8.68 -19.64
CA ASN A 68 -2.53 7.97 -18.61
C ASN A 68 -2.05 8.91 -17.51
N MET A 69 -1.60 10.13 -17.83
CA MET A 69 -1.26 11.12 -16.80
C MET A 69 -2.44 11.39 -15.85
N GLY A 70 -3.65 11.56 -16.37
CA GLY A 70 -4.84 11.74 -15.53
C GLY A 70 -5.17 10.52 -14.67
N ALA A 71 -5.06 9.32 -15.25
CA ALA A 71 -5.24 8.07 -14.50
C ALA A 71 -4.20 7.92 -13.38
N GLN A 72 -2.91 8.16 -13.66
CA GLN A 72 -1.85 8.06 -12.65
C GLN A 72 -2.02 9.09 -11.52
N MET A 73 -2.47 10.32 -11.81
CA MET A 73 -2.80 11.31 -10.77
C MET A 73 -3.91 10.80 -9.84
N LEU A 74 -4.96 10.19 -10.39
CA LEU A 74 -6.07 9.65 -9.58
C LEU A 74 -5.64 8.40 -8.79
N LYS A 75 -4.79 7.55 -9.37
CA LYS A 75 -4.17 6.41 -8.70
C LYS A 75 -3.34 6.84 -7.50
N GLU A 76 -2.62 7.96 -7.58
CA GLU A 76 -1.85 8.51 -6.47
C GLU A 76 -2.75 8.94 -5.30
N VAL A 77 -3.92 9.54 -5.59
CA VAL A 77 -4.93 9.88 -4.57
C VAL A 77 -5.42 8.62 -3.84
N ALA A 78 -5.73 7.56 -4.58
CA ALA A 78 -6.16 6.30 -4.02
C ALA A 78 -5.06 5.66 -3.15
N SER A 79 -3.82 5.64 -3.64
CA SER A 79 -2.67 5.07 -2.90
C SER A 79 -2.42 5.81 -1.60
N LYS A 80 -2.35 7.14 -1.63
CA LYS A 80 -2.11 7.94 -0.41
C LYS A 80 -3.22 7.78 0.63
N SER A 81 -4.46 7.59 0.18
CA SER A 81 -5.58 7.31 1.08
C SER A 81 -5.40 5.95 1.76
N ASN A 82 -4.98 4.93 1.00
CA ASN A 82 -4.64 3.62 1.55
C ASN A 82 -3.49 3.68 2.55
N ASP A 83 -2.42 4.40 2.21
CA ASP A 83 -1.22 4.47 3.03
C ASP A 83 -1.47 5.21 4.36
N ALA A 84 -2.38 6.19 4.35
CA ALA A 84 -2.72 6.98 5.54
C ALA A 84 -3.80 6.33 6.42
N ALA A 85 -4.76 5.59 5.83
CA ALA A 85 -5.95 5.13 6.55
C ALA A 85 -6.25 3.63 6.42
N GLY A 86 -5.62 2.91 5.48
CA GLY A 86 -5.82 1.48 5.25
C GLY A 86 -7.14 1.10 4.54
N ASP A 87 -8.04 2.05 4.29
CA ASP A 87 -9.33 1.87 3.60
C ASP A 87 -9.77 3.20 2.93
N GLY A 88 -10.89 3.19 2.21
CA GLY A 88 -11.54 4.38 1.66
C GLY A 88 -11.03 4.79 0.27
N THR A 89 -10.20 3.98 -0.36
CA THR A 89 -9.59 4.26 -1.67
C THR A 89 -10.60 4.44 -2.79
N THR A 90 -11.63 3.58 -2.82
CA THR A 90 -12.74 3.68 -3.79
C THR A 90 -13.53 4.97 -3.55
N THR A 91 -13.79 5.31 -2.29
CA THR A 91 -14.49 6.56 -1.90
C THR A 91 -13.69 7.79 -2.33
N ALA A 92 -12.38 7.82 -2.05
CA ALA A 92 -11.48 8.89 -2.47
C ALA A 92 -11.47 9.06 -3.99
N THR A 93 -11.45 7.96 -4.74
CA THR A 93 -11.49 7.95 -6.21
C THR A 93 -12.79 8.56 -6.75
N VAL A 94 -13.95 8.19 -6.19
CA VAL A 94 -15.26 8.70 -6.60
C VAL A 94 -15.42 10.19 -6.27
N LEU A 95 -14.96 10.62 -5.10
CA LEU A 95 -14.96 12.04 -4.71
C LEU A 95 -14.05 12.86 -5.64
N ALA A 96 -12.85 12.37 -5.90
CA ALA A 96 -11.90 13.03 -6.78
C ALA A 96 -12.43 13.13 -8.23
N GLN A 97 -13.04 12.07 -8.76
CA GLN A 97 -13.73 12.13 -10.06
C GLN A 97 -14.76 13.26 -10.07
N SER A 98 -15.65 13.30 -9.07
CA SER A 98 -16.73 14.28 -9.00
C SER A 98 -16.21 15.72 -8.94
N ILE A 99 -15.19 15.98 -8.11
CA ILE A 99 -14.57 17.30 -7.96
C ILE A 99 -13.88 17.72 -9.26
N VAL A 100 -13.15 16.81 -9.91
CA VAL A 100 -12.48 17.09 -11.19
C VAL A 100 -13.51 17.39 -12.28
N THR A 101 -14.56 16.58 -12.42
CA THR A 101 -15.59 16.77 -13.44
C THR A 101 -16.28 18.14 -13.30
N GLU A 102 -16.75 18.49 -12.10
CA GLU A 102 -17.44 19.77 -11.88
C GLU A 102 -16.48 20.98 -11.91
N GLY A 103 -15.25 20.80 -11.45
CA GLY A 103 -14.19 21.79 -11.56
C GLY A 103 -13.87 22.10 -13.03
N MET A 104 -13.70 21.07 -13.87
CA MET A 104 -13.42 21.24 -15.30
C MET A 104 -14.56 21.96 -16.03
N LYS A 105 -15.83 21.65 -15.70
CA LYS A 105 -17.01 22.37 -16.24
C LYS A 105 -16.99 23.85 -15.85
N SER A 106 -16.70 24.15 -14.58
CA SER A 106 -16.66 25.51 -14.07
C SER A 106 -15.55 26.33 -14.73
N VAL A 107 -14.38 25.73 -14.94
CA VAL A 107 -13.28 26.38 -15.66
C VAL A 107 -13.61 26.56 -17.14
N ALA A 108 -14.28 25.60 -17.78
CA ALA A 108 -14.74 25.73 -19.16
C ALA A 108 -15.76 26.87 -19.32
N ALA A 109 -16.54 27.17 -18.28
CA ALA A 109 -17.44 28.32 -18.20
C ALA A 109 -16.72 29.67 -17.94
N GLY A 110 -15.38 29.68 -17.86
CA GLY A 110 -14.57 30.89 -17.72
C GLY A 110 -14.26 31.28 -16.27
N MET A 111 -14.60 30.45 -15.28
CA MET A 111 -14.23 30.70 -13.88
C MET A 111 -12.71 30.54 -13.67
N ASN A 112 -12.16 31.32 -12.74
CA ASN A 112 -10.75 31.24 -12.40
C ASN A 112 -10.43 29.94 -11.64
N PRO A 113 -9.53 29.07 -12.16
CA PRO A 113 -9.17 27.81 -11.49
C PRO A 113 -8.61 27.99 -10.08
N MET A 114 -7.90 29.08 -9.82
CA MET A 114 -7.29 29.36 -8.52
C MET A 114 -8.32 29.78 -7.47
N ASP A 115 -9.39 30.47 -7.89
CA ASP A 115 -10.53 30.79 -7.01
C ASP A 115 -11.34 29.52 -6.70
N LEU A 116 -11.60 28.69 -7.72
CA LEU A 116 -12.29 27.42 -7.54
C LEU A 116 -11.55 26.50 -6.56
N LYS A 117 -10.23 26.35 -6.73
CA LYS A 117 -9.42 25.57 -5.80
C LYS A 117 -9.52 26.09 -4.37
N ARG A 118 -9.37 27.40 -4.16
CA ARG A 118 -9.47 28.02 -2.82
C ARG A 118 -10.84 27.77 -2.20
N GLY A 119 -11.92 27.88 -2.98
CA GLY A 119 -13.28 27.57 -2.52
C GLY A 119 -13.44 26.11 -2.09
N ILE A 120 -12.89 25.17 -2.87
CA ILE A 120 -12.91 23.74 -2.55
C ILE A 120 -12.12 23.49 -1.26
N ASP A 121 -10.91 24.04 -1.12
CA ASP A 121 -10.06 23.84 0.05
C ASP A 121 -10.78 24.33 1.34
N LEU A 122 -11.38 25.53 1.31
CA LEU A 122 -12.14 26.07 2.43
C LEU A 122 -13.37 25.20 2.79
N ALA A 123 -14.05 24.66 1.80
CA ALA A 123 -15.18 23.76 2.03
C ALA A 123 -14.72 22.44 2.68
N VAL A 124 -13.62 21.86 2.20
CA VAL A 124 -13.04 20.63 2.76
C VAL A 124 -12.65 20.83 4.22
N GLU A 125 -12.01 21.94 4.58
CA GLU A 125 -11.66 22.24 5.98
C GLU A 125 -12.88 22.26 6.90
N LYS A 126 -13.99 22.87 6.46
CA LYS A 126 -15.24 22.91 7.22
C LYS A 126 -15.89 21.54 7.34
N VAL A 127 -15.89 20.75 6.27
CA VAL A 127 -16.41 19.38 6.27
C VAL A 127 -15.60 18.50 7.23
N VAL A 128 -14.27 18.59 7.21
CA VAL A 128 -13.40 17.83 8.12
C VAL A 128 -13.64 18.24 9.58
N ALA A 129 -13.84 19.53 9.87
CA ALA A 129 -14.16 20.00 11.21
C ALA A 129 -15.51 19.45 11.71
N ASP A 130 -16.56 19.45 10.86
CA ASP A 130 -17.86 18.87 11.20
C ASP A 130 -17.77 17.35 11.41
N LEU A 131 -17.03 16.63 10.55
CA LEU A 131 -16.80 15.19 10.70
C LEU A 131 -16.12 14.85 12.02
N LYS A 132 -15.10 15.62 12.43
CA LYS A 132 -14.45 15.45 13.74
C LYS A 132 -15.43 15.68 14.89
N GLY A 133 -16.30 16.68 14.79
CA GLY A 133 -17.34 16.95 15.79
C GLY A 133 -18.41 15.86 15.91
N ARG A 134 -18.58 15.05 14.86
CA ARG A 134 -19.51 13.90 14.80
C ARG A 134 -18.85 12.56 15.14
N SER A 135 -17.52 12.55 15.27
CA SER A 135 -16.76 11.33 15.55
C SER A 135 -17.14 10.75 16.91
N LYS A 136 -17.17 9.42 16.99
CA LYS A 136 -17.39 8.68 18.24
C LYS A 136 -16.23 7.74 18.46
N ASP A 137 -15.65 7.79 19.64
CA ASP A 137 -14.52 6.93 19.99
C ASP A 137 -14.96 5.48 20.14
N VAL A 138 -14.18 4.57 19.56
CA VAL A 138 -14.43 3.12 19.62
C VAL A 138 -13.83 2.56 20.91
N SER A 139 -14.69 2.07 21.81
CA SER A 139 -14.27 1.67 23.16
C SER A 139 -14.56 0.21 23.50
N GLY A 140 -15.40 -0.48 22.74
CA GLY A 140 -15.75 -1.89 22.98
C GLY A 140 -15.31 -2.88 21.90
N SER A 141 -15.07 -4.13 22.28
CA SER A 141 -14.76 -5.24 21.34
C SER A 141 -15.87 -5.45 20.31
N GLY A 142 -17.14 -5.26 20.69
CA GLY A 142 -18.27 -5.33 19.76
C GLY A 142 -18.25 -4.25 18.67
N GLU A 143 -17.82 -3.02 19.01
CA GLU A 143 -17.67 -1.93 18.03
C GLU A 143 -16.45 -2.18 17.12
N ILE A 144 -15.35 -2.71 17.68
CA ILE A 144 -14.17 -3.13 16.90
C ILE A 144 -14.57 -4.22 15.89
N ALA A 145 -15.29 -5.24 16.33
CA ALA A 145 -15.80 -6.29 15.45
C ALA A 145 -16.67 -5.68 14.36
N GLN A 146 -17.60 -4.78 14.70
CA GLN A 146 -18.46 -4.13 13.70
C GLN A 146 -17.67 -3.39 12.62
N VAL A 147 -16.60 -2.66 12.99
CA VAL A 147 -15.72 -2.00 12.02
C VAL A 147 -15.05 -3.04 11.13
N GLY A 148 -14.46 -4.08 11.72
CA GLY A 148 -13.83 -5.18 10.99
C GLY A 148 -14.77 -5.87 10.01
N ILE A 149 -16.01 -6.14 10.42
CA ILE A 149 -17.05 -6.76 9.58
C ILE A 149 -17.37 -5.88 8.36
N ILE A 150 -17.55 -4.58 8.58
CA ILE A 150 -17.90 -3.65 7.48
C ILE A 150 -16.74 -3.55 6.49
N SER A 151 -15.51 -3.39 6.98
CA SER A 151 -14.31 -3.32 6.13
C SER A 151 -14.02 -4.65 5.41
N ALA A 152 -14.37 -5.79 6.01
CA ALA A 152 -14.29 -7.11 5.38
C ALA A 152 -15.51 -7.44 4.48
N ASN A 153 -16.22 -6.42 3.98
CA ASN A 153 -17.37 -6.57 3.07
C ASN A 153 -18.50 -7.47 3.65
N GLY A 154 -18.75 -7.36 4.95
CA GLY A 154 -19.82 -8.06 5.67
C GLY A 154 -19.43 -9.42 6.26
N ASP A 155 -18.15 -9.79 6.20
CA ASP A 155 -17.66 -11.04 6.78
C ASP A 155 -17.62 -10.96 8.31
N ARG A 156 -18.47 -11.77 8.95
CA ARG A 156 -18.57 -11.83 10.42
C ARG A 156 -17.39 -12.51 11.05
N GLU A 157 -16.91 -13.60 10.46
CA GLU A 157 -15.84 -14.41 11.01
C GLU A 157 -14.55 -13.59 11.07
N VAL A 158 -14.23 -12.87 10.00
CA VAL A 158 -13.06 -11.98 9.94
C VAL A 158 -13.13 -10.88 11.01
N GLY A 159 -14.26 -10.19 11.13
CA GLY A 159 -14.39 -9.10 12.09
C GLY A 159 -14.37 -9.55 13.55
N GLU A 160 -15.01 -10.67 13.86
CA GLU A 160 -14.98 -11.27 15.21
C GLU A 160 -13.56 -11.71 15.59
N LYS A 161 -12.81 -12.31 14.65
CA LYS A 161 -11.43 -12.72 14.87
C LYS A 161 -10.46 -11.55 15.05
N ILE A 162 -10.66 -10.46 14.32
CA ILE A 162 -9.89 -9.22 14.52
C ILE A 162 -10.13 -8.67 15.94
N ALA A 163 -11.39 -8.65 16.39
CA ALA A 163 -11.71 -8.20 17.74
C ALA A 163 -11.08 -9.11 18.81
N GLU A 164 -11.12 -10.44 18.62
CA GLU A 164 -10.44 -11.41 19.51
C GLU A 164 -8.92 -11.17 19.56
N ALA A 165 -8.29 -10.92 18.41
CA ALA A 165 -6.87 -10.60 18.33
C ALA A 165 -6.54 -9.33 19.12
N MET A 166 -7.26 -8.24 18.87
CA MET A 166 -7.06 -6.95 19.55
C MET A 166 -7.31 -7.02 21.05
N GLU A 167 -8.20 -7.90 21.52
CA GLU A 167 -8.41 -8.13 22.95
C GLU A 167 -7.23 -8.84 23.61
N LYS A 168 -6.59 -9.80 22.92
CA LYS A 168 -5.42 -10.53 23.43
C LYS A 168 -4.14 -9.68 23.45
N VAL A 169 -3.85 -8.96 22.36
CA VAL A 169 -2.60 -8.16 22.23
C VAL A 169 -2.75 -6.70 22.71
N GLY A 170 -3.98 -6.25 22.96
CA GLY A 170 -4.32 -4.87 23.27
C GLY A 170 -4.44 -3.98 22.02
N LYS A 171 -4.97 -2.77 22.19
CA LYS A 171 -5.22 -1.83 21.08
C LYS A 171 -3.97 -1.40 20.31
N GLU A 172 -2.81 -1.43 20.96
CA GLU A 172 -1.50 -1.08 20.38
C GLU A 172 -0.64 -2.32 20.11
N GLY A 173 -1.22 -3.52 20.23
CA GLY A 173 -0.53 -4.77 19.94
C GLY A 173 -0.34 -5.00 18.44
N VAL A 174 0.66 -5.80 18.10
CA VAL A 174 0.98 -6.15 16.71
C VAL A 174 0.12 -7.32 16.28
N ILE A 175 -0.54 -7.19 15.12
CA ILE A 175 -1.35 -8.24 14.50
C ILE A 175 -0.77 -8.51 13.11
N THR A 176 -0.42 -9.77 12.84
CA THR A 176 0.03 -10.25 11.53
C THR A 176 -0.99 -11.23 10.95
N VAL A 177 -1.05 -11.32 9.62
CA VAL A 177 -1.95 -12.23 8.91
C VAL A 177 -1.11 -13.08 7.96
N ASP A 178 -1.13 -14.39 8.19
CA ASP A 178 -0.44 -15.40 7.41
C ASP A 178 -1.41 -16.39 6.76
N GLU A 179 -0.99 -16.98 5.64
CA GLU A 179 -1.79 -17.97 4.92
C GLU A 179 -1.61 -19.35 5.57
N SER A 180 -2.69 -19.90 6.12
CA SER A 180 -2.70 -21.26 6.66
C SER A 180 -2.89 -22.30 5.54
N LYS A 181 -2.31 -23.49 5.72
CA LYS A 181 -2.58 -24.66 4.87
C LYS A 181 -3.89 -25.37 5.26
N GLY A 182 -4.44 -25.03 6.42
CA GLY A 182 -5.72 -25.56 6.91
C GLY A 182 -6.92 -24.83 6.33
N LEU A 183 -8.12 -25.35 6.60
CA LEU A 183 -9.38 -24.69 6.26
C LEU A 183 -9.87 -23.76 7.37
N GLU A 184 -9.34 -23.90 8.58
CA GLU A 184 -9.79 -23.17 9.76
C GLU A 184 -9.06 -21.84 9.92
N PHE A 185 -9.80 -20.83 10.38
CA PHE A 185 -9.22 -19.54 10.74
C PHE A 185 -8.64 -19.60 12.16
N GLU A 186 -7.33 -19.81 12.23
CA GLU A 186 -6.60 -19.93 13.48
C GLU A 186 -6.10 -18.57 13.98
N LEU A 187 -6.07 -18.42 15.32
CA LEU A 187 -5.50 -17.25 15.98
C LEU A 187 -4.48 -17.71 17.00
N GLU A 188 -3.21 -17.47 16.70
CA GLU A 188 -2.08 -17.81 17.56
C GLU A 188 -1.47 -16.53 18.14
N THR A 189 -1.16 -16.56 19.43
CA THR A 189 -0.42 -15.48 20.09
C THR A 189 1.01 -15.94 20.30
N VAL A 190 1.95 -15.24 19.68
CA VAL A 190 3.39 -15.53 19.79
C VAL A 190 4.11 -14.36 20.43
N GLU A 191 5.20 -14.64 21.14
CA GLU A 191 6.11 -13.60 21.61
C GLU A 191 6.92 -13.07 20.43
N GLY A 192 6.82 -11.76 20.18
CA GLY A 192 7.49 -11.09 19.07
C GLY A 192 7.65 -9.60 19.32
N MET A 193 8.29 -8.91 18.38
CA MET A 193 8.46 -7.46 18.44
C MET A 193 8.36 -6.83 17.05
N GLN A 194 7.84 -5.61 16.99
CA GLN A 194 7.84 -4.75 15.81
C GLN A 194 8.55 -3.44 16.15
N PHE A 195 9.28 -2.89 15.19
CA PHE A 195 9.92 -1.58 15.30
C PHE A 195 9.93 -0.86 13.95
N ASP A 196 9.98 0.47 13.97
CA ASP A 196 9.75 1.33 12.80
C ASP A 196 10.99 1.47 11.90
N ARG A 197 11.53 0.34 11.43
CA ARG A 197 12.66 0.30 10.47
C ARG A 197 12.35 -0.62 9.30
N GLY A 198 12.38 -0.06 8.10
CA GLY A 198 12.21 -0.80 6.85
C GLY A 198 13.52 -1.39 6.32
N TYR A 199 13.42 -2.16 5.23
CA TYR A 199 14.56 -2.64 4.47
C TYR A 199 15.36 -1.49 3.86
N LEU A 200 16.68 -1.58 3.89
CA LEU A 200 17.57 -0.55 3.33
C LEU A 200 17.56 -0.49 1.80
N SER A 201 17.09 -1.55 1.14
CA SER A 201 17.07 -1.67 -0.31
C SER A 201 15.83 -2.43 -0.78
N PRO A 202 15.07 -1.92 -1.78
CA PRO A 202 13.93 -2.63 -2.36
C PRO A 202 14.31 -3.99 -2.97
N TYR A 203 15.57 -4.20 -3.30
CA TYR A 203 16.05 -5.50 -3.78
C TYR A 203 15.98 -6.59 -2.71
N PHE A 204 15.74 -6.25 -1.44
CA PHE A 204 15.48 -7.23 -0.38
C PHE A 204 14.06 -7.79 -0.37
N ILE A 205 13.11 -7.23 -1.14
CA ILE A 205 11.76 -7.76 -1.28
C ILE A 205 11.77 -9.22 -1.76
N THR A 206 11.01 -10.07 -1.09
CA THR A 206 10.79 -11.48 -1.47
C THR A 206 9.38 -11.70 -2.00
N ASN A 207 8.43 -10.88 -1.57
CA ASN A 207 7.05 -10.88 -2.05
C ASN A 207 6.77 -9.56 -2.80
N PRO A 208 6.87 -9.56 -4.15
CA PRO A 208 6.65 -8.36 -4.97
C PRO A 208 5.22 -7.82 -4.90
N ASP A 209 4.24 -8.69 -4.61
CA ASP A 209 2.82 -8.30 -4.58
C ASP A 209 2.52 -7.46 -3.33
N LYS A 210 3.04 -7.89 -2.17
CA LYS A 210 2.89 -7.17 -0.89
C LYS A 210 3.99 -6.13 -0.65
N MET A 211 5.06 -6.11 -1.46
CA MET A 211 6.27 -5.31 -1.25
C MET A 211 6.93 -5.57 0.12
N THR A 212 6.87 -6.83 0.58
CA THR A 212 7.37 -7.28 1.89
C THR A 212 8.60 -8.17 1.76
N VAL A 213 9.34 -8.28 2.86
CA VAL A 213 10.43 -9.24 3.04
C VAL A 213 9.95 -10.30 4.03
N GLU A 214 9.82 -11.52 3.55
CA GLU A 214 9.37 -12.70 4.30
C GLU A 214 10.54 -13.67 4.39
N LEU A 215 11.00 -13.97 5.61
CA LEU A 215 12.11 -14.88 5.89
C LEU A 215 11.64 -15.98 6.85
N GLU A 216 11.64 -17.23 6.40
CA GLU A 216 11.29 -18.38 7.24
C GLU A 216 12.49 -18.86 8.06
N ASN A 217 12.30 -19.02 9.38
CA ASN A 217 13.32 -19.49 10.32
C ASN A 217 14.70 -18.83 10.14
N PRO A 218 14.80 -17.48 10.08
CA PRO A 218 16.07 -16.81 9.82
C PRO A 218 17.01 -16.88 11.03
N TYR A 219 18.31 -16.73 10.78
CA TYR A 219 19.22 -16.22 11.79
C TYR A 219 19.07 -14.71 11.90
N ILE A 220 19.21 -14.17 13.11
CA ILE A 220 19.16 -12.73 13.37
C ILE A 220 20.54 -12.31 13.88
N LEU A 221 21.22 -11.50 13.09
CA LEU A 221 22.46 -10.86 13.48
C LEU A 221 22.16 -9.47 14.00
N ILE A 222 22.61 -9.20 15.23
CA ILE A 222 22.52 -7.89 15.87
C ILE A 222 23.94 -7.32 15.96
N HIS A 223 24.16 -6.15 15.37
CA HIS A 223 25.46 -5.50 15.35
C HIS A 223 25.34 -4.03 15.76
N GLU A 224 26.05 -3.61 16.80
CA GLU A 224 25.87 -2.27 17.39
C GLU A 224 26.43 -1.13 16.52
N LYS A 225 27.37 -1.41 15.61
CA LYS A 225 28.09 -0.38 14.85
C LYS A 225 27.63 -0.32 13.39
N LYS A 226 28.05 0.74 12.70
CA LYS A 226 27.95 0.81 11.24
C LYS A 226 28.73 -0.28 10.52
N LEU A 227 28.09 -0.90 9.55
CA LEU A 227 28.67 -1.89 8.63
C LEU A 227 29.03 -1.23 7.30
N SER A 228 30.30 -0.84 7.15
CA SER A 228 30.84 -0.30 5.90
C SER A 228 31.52 -1.38 5.03
N ASN A 229 32.03 -2.45 5.65
CA ASN A 229 32.76 -3.54 4.99
C ASN A 229 32.26 -4.89 5.52
N LEU A 230 32.16 -5.89 4.62
CA LEU A 230 31.71 -7.25 4.94
C LEU A 230 32.82 -8.21 5.35
N GLN A 231 34.11 -7.82 5.30
CA GLN A 231 35.21 -8.73 5.70
C GLN A 231 35.02 -9.33 7.09
N ALA A 232 34.60 -8.53 8.06
CA ALA A 232 34.32 -9.00 9.42
C ALA A 232 33.09 -9.93 9.50
N MET A 233 32.23 -9.89 8.48
CA MET A 233 30.98 -10.62 8.38
C MET A 233 31.06 -11.89 7.53
N LEU A 234 32.13 -12.08 6.75
CA LEU A 234 32.30 -13.23 5.86
C LEU A 234 32.08 -14.57 6.57
N PRO A 235 32.68 -14.84 7.75
CA PRO A 235 32.48 -16.14 8.41
C PRO A 235 31.03 -16.40 8.80
N VAL A 236 30.29 -15.36 9.18
CA VAL A 236 28.87 -15.46 9.55
C VAL A 236 28.00 -15.67 8.32
N LEU A 237 28.29 -14.97 7.23
CA LEU A 237 27.60 -15.14 5.95
C LEU A 237 27.81 -16.55 5.38
N GLU A 238 29.04 -17.06 5.43
CA GLU A 238 29.36 -18.42 5.01
C GLU A 238 28.62 -19.47 5.85
N ALA A 239 28.57 -19.29 7.17
CA ALA A 239 27.82 -20.17 8.06
C ALA A 239 26.30 -20.16 7.75
N ALA A 240 25.74 -18.98 7.48
CA ALA A 240 24.33 -18.85 7.09
C ALA A 240 24.05 -19.58 5.77
N VAL A 241 24.91 -19.39 4.75
CA VAL A 241 24.80 -20.09 3.46
C VAL A 241 24.91 -21.60 3.62
N GLN A 242 25.89 -22.10 4.38
CA GLN A 242 26.08 -23.53 4.63
C GLN A 242 24.87 -24.17 5.31
N SER A 243 24.22 -23.44 6.23
CA SER A 243 23.01 -23.91 6.90
C SER A 243 21.76 -23.88 6.01
N GLY A 244 21.81 -23.19 4.87
CA GLY A 244 20.67 -22.95 3.99
C GLY A 244 19.56 -22.05 4.58
N ARG A 245 19.77 -21.50 5.79
CA ARG A 245 18.80 -20.64 6.47
C ARG A 245 18.98 -19.17 6.07
N PRO A 246 17.89 -18.40 5.97
CA PRO A 246 17.99 -16.96 5.71
C PRO A 246 18.68 -16.20 6.85
N LEU A 247 19.17 -14.99 6.57
CA LEU A 247 19.81 -14.11 7.55
C LEU A 247 19.15 -12.73 7.55
N LEU A 248 18.74 -12.25 8.72
CA LEU A 248 18.35 -10.86 8.97
C LEU A 248 19.49 -10.14 9.68
N ILE A 249 19.92 -9.00 9.13
CA ILE A 249 20.96 -8.16 9.71
C ILE A 249 20.31 -6.89 10.27
N ILE A 250 20.50 -6.65 11.57
CA ILE A 250 20.09 -5.44 12.28
C ILE A 250 21.36 -4.72 12.73
N ALA A 251 21.61 -3.54 12.19
CA ALA A 251 22.79 -2.74 12.54
C ALA A 251 22.52 -1.24 12.58
N GLU A 252 23.37 -0.44 13.23
CA GLU A 252 23.22 1.04 13.27
C GLU A 252 22.99 1.63 11.87
N ASP A 253 23.85 1.26 10.92
CA ASP A 253 23.68 1.54 9.51
C ASP A 253 24.45 0.53 8.65
N ILE A 254 24.04 0.33 7.40
CA ILE A 254 24.72 -0.54 6.44
C ILE A 254 24.88 0.27 5.15
N GLU A 255 26.10 0.72 4.91
CA GLU A 255 26.40 1.73 3.90
C GLU A 255 27.43 1.24 2.88
N GLY A 256 27.43 1.89 1.70
CA GLY A 256 28.49 1.75 0.70
C GLY A 256 28.63 0.33 0.13
N GLU A 257 29.85 -0.19 0.20
CA GLU A 257 30.23 -1.47 -0.39
C GLU A 257 29.49 -2.67 0.24
N ALA A 258 29.22 -2.61 1.55
CA ALA A 258 28.54 -3.68 2.25
C ALA A 258 27.12 -3.89 1.74
N LEU A 259 26.33 -2.82 1.60
CA LEU A 259 24.96 -2.90 1.08
C LEU A 259 24.94 -3.40 -0.37
N ALA A 260 25.81 -2.85 -1.21
CA ALA A 260 25.91 -3.25 -2.62
C ALA A 260 26.22 -4.75 -2.76
N THR A 261 27.16 -5.25 -1.95
CA THR A 261 27.55 -6.66 -1.96
C THR A 261 26.45 -7.58 -1.46
N LEU A 262 25.71 -7.20 -0.41
CA LEU A 262 24.55 -7.97 0.06
C LEU A 262 23.46 -8.05 -1.01
N VAL A 263 23.17 -6.93 -1.70
CA VAL A 263 22.17 -6.88 -2.78
C VAL A 263 22.59 -7.77 -3.95
N VAL A 264 23.83 -7.67 -4.42
CA VAL A 264 24.33 -8.49 -5.54
C VAL A 264 24.31 -9.98 -5.19
N ASN A 265 24.74 -10.35 -3.98
CA ASN A 265 24.73 -11.74 -3.55
C ASN A 265 23.32 -12.30 -3.35
N LYS A 266 22.36 -11.47 -2.92
CA LYS A 266 20.95 -11.89 -2.92
C LYS A 266 20.46 -12.17 -4.34
N LEU A 267 20.69 -11.24 -5.27
CA LEU A 267 20.16 -11.32 -6.64
C LEU A 267 20.81 -12.43 -7.47
N ARG A 268 22.11 -12.70 -7.28
CA ARG A 268 22.89 -13.61 -8.12
C ARG A 268 23.43 -14.84 -7.40
N GLY A 269 23.72 -14.71 -6.11
CA GLY A 269 24.41 -15.73 -5.30
C GLY A 269 23.48 -16.65 -4.50
N GLY A 270 22.16 -16.43 -4.56
CA GLY A 270 21.18 -17.25 -3.83
C GLY A 270 21.17 -17.02 -2.31
N LEU A 271 21.92 -16.02 -1.82
CA LEU A 271 21.94 -15.66 -0.41
C LEU A 271 20.59 -15.03 -0.01
N LYS A 272 19.82 -15.71 0.84
CA LYS A 272 18.57 -15.17 1.40
C LYS A 272 18.90 -14.24 2.56
N VAL A 273 19.19 -12.97 2.26
CA VAL A 273 19.53 -11.96 3.27
C VAL A 273 18.64 -10.72 3.17
N ALA A 274 18.36 -10.12 4.33
CA ALA A 274 17.77 -8.79 4.43
C ALA A 274 18.48 -7.97 5.50
N ALA A 275 18.46 -6.65 5.31
CA ALA A 275 19.17 -5.70 6.16
C ALA A 275 18.26 -4.53 6.54
N VAL A 276 18.19 -4.25 7.83
CA VAL A 276 17.42 -3.15 8.42
C VAL A 276 18.31 -2.36 9.38
N LYS A 277 17.99 -1.08 9.60
CA LYS A 277 18.65 -0.30 10.64
C LYS A 277 18.18 -0.75 12.02
N ALA A 278 19.03 -0.60 13.02
CA ALA A 278 18.63 -0.73 14.42
C ALA A 278 17.56 0.32 14.75
N PRO A 279 16.55 -0.02 15.58
CA PRO A 279 15.53 0.92 16.02
C PRO A 279 16.14 2.15 16.69
#